data_AF-A0A0A9XN23-F1
#
_entry.id   AF-A0A0A9XN23-F1
#
_cell.length_a   1.000
_cell.length_b   1.000
_cell.length_c   1.000
_cell.angle_alpha   90.00
_cell.angle_beta   90.00
_cell.angle_gamma   90.00
#
_symmetry.space_group_name_H-M   'P 1'
#
loop_
_entity.id
_entity.type
_entity.pdbx_description
1 polymer ?
#
loop_
_entity_poly.entity_id
_entity_poly.type
_entity_poly.pdbx_seq_one_letter_code
_entity_poly.pdbx_strand_id
1 'polypeptide(L)'
;MLGSIQARIELGPYNPQFHTLHFFREQHGRFLPAHMRNGGWNSWLRLSGKDAPEVRLLEHYRRLPDRKLHKKYLEFCWTLPFYGSAFFQGQIEQPVRGLTSLITHQDIPVLVGINAQGVYVINNVLCTLLVGLRYEELSWDFAKPSQEDNPDCLPCLFLQFRVVENGTHVSKILQIFSKQAVMMDALITGFVEDLKQKLASTGVDNSTQIFENNGDTNGRCIGQMGSWSFSY
;
A
#
# COMPACT_ATOMS: atom_id res chain seq x y z
N MET A 1 5.71 15.54 -9.99
CA MET A 1 4.46 16.21 -10.43
C MET A 1 3.63 16.73 -9.25
N LEU A 2 3.14 15.88 -8.33
CA LEU A 2 2.32 16.33 -7.18
C LEU A 2 2.98 17.46 -6.36
N GLY A 3 4.25 17.32 -6.00
CA GLY A 3 5.00 18.36 -5.28
C GLY A 3 5.04 19.72 -6.00
N SER A 4 5.09 19.72 -7.33
CA SER A 4 5.04 20.93 -8.15
C SER A 4 3.65 21.57 -8.16
N ILE A 5 2.59 20.75 -8.17
CA ILE A 5 1.21 21.24 -8.06
C ILE A 5 0.99 21.85 -6.68
N GLN A 6 1.46 21.19 -5.61
CA GLN A 6 1.43 21.73 -4.25
C GLN A 6 2.17 23.08 -4.17
N ALA A 7 3.38 23.15 -4.71
CA ALA A 7 4.14 24.40 -4.76
C ALA A 7 3.40 25.51 -5.55
N ARG A 8 2.69 25.17 -6.64
CA ARG A 8 1.85 26.13 -7.39
C ARG A 8 0.63 26.61 -6.62
N ILE A 9 0.04 25.75 -5.80
CA ILE A 9 -1.08 26.13 -4.93
C ILE A 9 -0.59 27.07 -3.82
N GLU A 10 0.53 26.77 -3.18
CA GLU A 10 1.03 27.54 -2.03
C GLU A 10 1.78 28.83 -2.41
N LEU A 11 2.64 28.77 -3.43
CA LEU A 11 3.56 29.86 -3.79
C LEU A 11 3.03 30.72 -4.94
N GLY A 12 1.94 30.31 -5.59
CA GLY A 12 1.41 30.98 -6.76
C GLY A 12 2.32 30.87 -7.99
N PRO A 13 2.25 31.83 -8.93
CA PRO A 13 3.00 31.77 -10.17
C PRO A 13 4.52 31.69 -10.04
N TYR A 14 5.16 30.98 -10.98
CA TYR A 14 6.61 30.86 -11.04
C TYR A 14 7.24 32.24 -11.21
N ASN A 15 8.05 32.64 -10.22
CA ASN A 15 8.92 33.80 -10.30
C ASN A 15 10.39 33.33 -10.25
N PRO A 16 11.18 33.52 -11.32
CA PRO A 16 12.58 33.05 -11.37
C PRO A 16 13.49 33.72 -10.34
N GLN A 17 13.12 34.89 -9.79
CA GLN A 17 13.91 35.59 -8.77
C GLN A 17 13.82 34.90 -7.40
N PHE A 18 12.68 34.27 -7.09
CA PHE A 18 12.43 33.64 -5.79
C PHE A 18 12.46 32.12 -5.86
N HIS A 19 11.83 31.52 -6.89
CA HIS A 19 11.60 30.08 -6.99
C HIS A 19 12.76 29.38 -7.70
N THR A 20 13.96 29.51 -7.13
CA THR A 20 15.19 28.90 -7.66
C THR A 20 15.30 27.42 -7.28
N LEU A 21 16.28 26.72 -7.87
CA LEU A 21 16.61 25.35 -7.44
C LEU A 21 17.07 25.31 -5.97
N HIS A 22 17.80 26.33 -5.53
CA HIS A 22 18.25 26.45 -4.15
C HIS A 22 17.06 26.55 -3.19
N PHE A 23 16.08 27.40 -3.50
CA PHE A 23 14.83 27.50 -2.73
C PHE A 23 14.14 26.14 -2.55
N PHE A 24 14.00 25.35 -3.63
CA PHE A 24 13.35 24.04 -3.53
C PHE A 24 14.18 22.98 -2.81
N ARG A 25 15.51 23.13 -2.75
CA ARG A 25 16.36 22.28 -1.91
C ARG A 25 16.23 22.61 -0.43
N GLU A 26 16.05 23.87 -0.07
CA GLU A 26 15.78 24.27 1.32
C GLU A 26 14.36 23.87 1.75
N GLN A 27 13.39 23.96 0.84
CA GLN A 27 11.99 23.64 1.10
C GLN A 27 11.60 22.21 0.70
N HIS A 28 12.56 21.29 0.48
CA HIS A 28 12.28 19.93 -0.01
C HIS A 28 11.31 19.18 0.91
N GLY A 29 11.35 19.48 2.21
CA GLY A 29 10.53 18.86 3.25
C GLY A 29 9.04 19.18 3.12
N ARG A 30 8.70 20.26 2.42
CA ARG A 30 7.32 20.70 2.23
C ARG A 30 6.67 20.07 1.00
N PHE A 31 7.46 19.86 -0.05
CA PHE A 31 6.91 19.52 -1.36
C PHE A 31 7.28 18.12 -1.87
N LEU A 32 8.21 17.42 -1.21
CA LEU A 32 8.61 16.05 -1.57
C LEU A 32 8.29 15.09 -0.42
N PRO A 33 7.94 13.82 -0.69
CA PRO A 33 7.75 12.81 0.35
C PRO A 33 9.08 12.39 0.99
N ALA A 34 9.06 11.91 2.24
CA ALA A 34 10.27 11.60 3.02
C ALA A 34 11.26 10.67 2.29
N HIS A 35 10.78 9.62 1.63
CA HIS A 35 11.61 8.67 0.89
C HIS A 35 12.31 9.28 -0.34
N MET A 36 11.85 10.43 -0.84
CA MET A 36 12.49 11.17 -1.93
C MET A 36 13.43 12.27 -1.47
N ARG A 37 13.40 12.65 -0.18
CA ARG A 37 14.26 13.70 0.39
C ARG A 37 15.69 13.21 0.63
N ASN A 38 15.84 11.91 0.86
CA ASN A 38 17.11 11.32 1.21
C ASN A 38 17.83 10.78 -0.04
N GLY A 39 18.81 11.54 -0.54
CA GLY A 39 20.01 10.87 -1.02
C GLY A 39 20.71 10.31 0.21
N GLY A 40 20.84 8.98 0.35
CA GLY A 40 21.62 8.38 1.43
C GLY A 40 23.06 8.95 1.50
N TRP A 41 23.87 8.50 2.47
CA TRP A 41 25.27 8.91 2.76
C TRP A 41 26.15 9.30 1.53
N ASN A 42 25.86 8.74 0.36
CA ASN A 42 26.48 9.08 -0.93
C ASN A 42 25.97 10.40 -1.58
N SER A 43 25.17 11.22 -0.89
CA SER A 43 24.62 12.48 -1.42
C SER A 43 25.68 13.55 -1.67
N TRP A 44 26.79 13.53 -0.93
CA TRP A 44 27.92 14.44 -1.17
C TRP A 44 28.59 14.22 -2.55
N LEU A 45 28.50 12.99 -3.10
CA LEU A 45 29.06 12.64 -4.41
C LEU A 45 28.04 12.73 -5.56
N ARG A 46 26.75 12.96 -5.27
CA ARG A 46 25.78 13.27 -6.31
C ARG A 46 25.93 14.75 -6.66
N LEU A 47 26.81 15.06 -7.60
CA LEU A 47 26.61 16.23 -8.46
C LEU A 47 25.15 16.16 -8.91
N SER A 48 24.36 17.15 -8.50
CA SER A 48 22.92 17.23 -8.74
C SER A 48 22.65 17.07 -10.24
N GLY A 49 22.42 15.83 -10.66
CA GLY A 49 22.07 15.51 -12.03
C GLY A 49 20.74 16.14 -12.39
N LYS A 50 20.46 16.21 -13.70
CA LYS A 50 19.18 16.68 -14.24
C LYS A 50 17.97 15.92 -13.67
N ASP A 51 18.18 14.72 -13.12
CA ASP A 51 17.14 13.85 -12.58
C ASP A 51 16.86 14.02 -11.07
N ALA A 52 17.53 14.95 -10.38
CA ALA A 52 17.24 15.21 -8.97
C ALA A 52 15.76 15.60 -8.76
N PRO A 53 15.13 15.16 -7.65
CA PRO A 53 13.70 15.37 -7.45
C PRO A 53 13.34 16.85 -7.37
N GLU A 54 14.20 17.70 -6.83
CA GLU A 54 14.03 19.17 -6.79
C GLU A 54 14.13 19.79 -8.18
N VAL A 55 15.01 19.27 -9.05
CA VAL A 55 15.14 19.73 -10.44
C VAL A 55 13.85 19.41 -11.21
N ARG A 56 13.37 18.16 -11.13
CA ARG A 56 12.09 17.77 -11.74
C ARG A 56 10.92 18.55 -11.16
N LEU A 57 10.91 18.79 -9.85
CA LEU A 57 9.89 19.59 -9.21
C LEU A 57 9.83 21.00 -9.81
N LEU A 58 10.98 21.68 -9.89
CA LEU A 58 11.11 23.02 -10.44
C LEU A 58 10.72 23.07 -11.92
N GLU A 59 11.15 22.10 -12.72
CA GLU A 59 10.81 22.01 -14.13
C GLU A 59 9.30 21.87 -14.36
N HIS A 60 8.63 21.03 -13.60
CA HIS A 60 7.18 20.90 -13.68
C HIS A 60 6.49 22.17 -13.15
N TYR A 61 6.96 22.74 -12.04
CA TYR A 61 6.39 23.94 -11.42
C TYR A 61 6.35 25.14 -12.38
N ARG A 62 7.41 25.32 -13.20
CA ARG A 62 7.49 26.35 -14.24
C ARG A 62 6.41 26.24 -15.31
N ARG A 63 5.97 25.02 -15.63
CA ARG A 63 5.06 24.71 -16.75
C ARG A 63 3.59 24.61 -16.32
N LEU A 64 3.28 24.70 -15.02
CA LEU A 64 1.92 24.51 -14.53
C LEU A 64 1.02 25.72 -14.80
N PRO A 65 -0.24 25.51 -15.23
CA PRO A 65 -1.22 26.58 -15.41
C PRO A 65 -1.83 27.03 -14.07
N ASP A 66 -2.44 28.23 -14.04
CA ASP A 66 -2.96 28.83 -12.79
C ASP A 66 -4.34 28.33 -12.33
N ARG A 67 -5.03 27.51 -13.12
CA ARG A 67 -6.43 27.15 -12.87
C ARG A 67 -6.60 25.67 -12.59
N LYS A 68 -7.57 25.37 -11.72
CA LYS A 68 -8.02 24.00 -11.39
C LYS A 68 -6.91 23.10 -10.78
N LEU A 69 -5.93 23.69 -10.10
CA LEU A 69 -4.79 22.95 -9.52
C LEU A 69 -5.21 21.94 -8.45
N HIS A 70 -6.10 22.32 -7.53
CA HIS A 70 -6.66 21.39 -6.53
C HIS A 70 -7.33 20.18 -7.18
N LYS A 71 -8.14 20.40 -8.22
CA LYS A 71 -8.79 19.32 -8.97
C LYS A 71 -7.75 18.41 -9.64
N LYS A 72 -6.74 18.97 -10.32
CA LYS A 72 -5.66 18.19 -10.93
C LYS A 72 -4.85 17.39 -9.91
N TYR A 73 -4.63 17.95 -8.72
CA TYR A 73 -3.96 17.26 -7.62
C TYR A 73 -4.75 16.02 -7.21
N LEU A 74 -6.06 16.20 -6.95
CA LEU A 74 -6.96 15.12 -6.55
C LEU A 74 -7.15 14.08 -7.66
N GLU A 75 -7.28 14.51 -8.92
CA GLU A 75 -7.37 13.60 -10.07
C GLU A 75 -6.17 12.66 -10.14
N PHE A 76 -4.96 13.17 -9.88
CA PHE A 76 -3.79 12.31 -9.81
C PHE A 76 -3.84 11.38 -8.59
N CYS A 77 -4.18 11.91 -7.41
CA CYS A 77 -4.30 11.10 -6.20
C CYS A 77 -5.31 9.96 -6.36
N TRP A 78 -6.44 10.19 -7.04
CA TRP A 78 -7.45 9.17 -7.32
C TRP A 78 -6.99 8.04 -8.23
N THR A 79 -5.90 8.22 -8.99
CA THR A 79 -5.30 7.13 -9.77
C THR A 79 -4.46 6.18 -8.91
N LEU A 80 -4.11 6.58 -7.68
CA LEU A 80 -3.35 5.74 -6.77
C LEU A 80 -4.30 4.74 -6.10
N PRO A 81 -4.02 3.43 -6.16
CA PRO A 81 -4.96 2.40 -5.69
C PRO A 81 -5.21 2.49 -4.17
N PHE A 82 -4.22 2.93 -3.40
CA PHE A 82 -4.30 3.10 -1.94
C PHE A 82 -4.79 4.49 -1.51
N TYR A 83 -5.36 5.29 -2.41
CA TYR A 83 -5.93 6.57 -2.02
C TYR A 83 -7.17 6.37 -1.14
N GLY A 84 -7.32 7.21 -0.11
CA GLY A 84 -8.42 7.11 0.84
C GLY A 84 -8.34 5.91 1.78
N SER A 85 -7.19 5.24 1.87
CA SER A 85 -6.98 4.13 2.80
C SER A 85 -6.79 4.59 4.24
N ALA A 86 -7.37 3.84 5.17
CA ALA A 86 -6.87 3.76 6.53
C ALA A 86 -5.62 2.87 6.53
N PHE A 87 -4.57 3.27 7.25
CA PHE A 87 -3.31 2.54 7.30
C PHE A 87 -3.07 1.94 8.68
N PHE A 88 -2.66 0.67 8.67
CA PHE A 88 -2.35 -0.10 9.86
C PHE A 88 -0.93 -0.64 9.78
N GLN A 89 -0.28 -0.81 10.93
CA GLN A 89 1.04 -1.42 11.02
C GLN A 89 0.88 -2.94 11.09
N GLY A 90 1.73 -3.66 10.38
CA GLY A 90 1.80 -5.11 10.45
C GLY A 90 3.19 -5.62 10.09
N GLN A 91 3.33 -6.93 10.10
CA GLN A 91 4.53 -7.61 9.65
C GLN A 91 4.16 -8.89 8.90
N ILE A 92 4.96 -9.25 7.90
CA ILE A 92 4.81 -10.48 7.12
C ILE A 92 6.11 -11.27 7.18
N GLU A 93 6.01 -12.60 7.15
CA GLU A 93 7.19 -13.46 7.15
C GLU A 93 7.96 -13.31 5.82
N GLN A 94 9.29 -13.18 5.89
CA GLN A 94 10.12 -13.11 4.70
C GLN A 94 10.20 -14.49 4.01
N PRO A 95 9.90 -14.61 2.70
CA PRO A 95 10.15 -15.84 1.96
C PRO A 95 11.63 -16.23 2.02
N VAL A 96 11.92 -17.39 2.60
CA VAL A 96 13.29 -17.88 2.73
C VAL A 96 13.76 -18.46 1.40
N ARG A 97 14.92 -18.00 0.88
CA ARG A 97 15.59 -18.59 -0.28
C ARG A 97 17.08 -18.80 0.01
N GLY A 98 17.54 -20.03 -0.19
CA GLY A 98 18.97 -20.39 -0.17
C GLY A 98 19.60 -20.60 1.21
N LEU A 99 20.93 -20.76 1.23
CA LEU A 99 21.74 -21.09 2.42
C LEU A 99 21.80 -19.95 3.47
N THR A 100 21.27 -18.77 3.18
CA THR A 100 21.17 -17.62 4.10
C THR A 100 20.03 -17.72 5.11
N SER A 101 19.19 -18.76 4.99
CA SER A 101 18.10 -19.09 5.93
C SER A 101 18.54 -19.08 7.41
N LEU A 102 19.76 -19.54 7.70
CA LEU A 102 20.22 -19.75 9.07
C LEU A 102 20.62 -18.47 9.84
N ILE A 103 20.73 -17.31 9.18
CA ILE A 103 21.38 -16.12 9.78
C ILE A 103 20.42 -14.94 9.96
N THR A 104 19.34 -14.83 9.19
CA THR A 104 18.39 -13.71 9.33
C THR A 104 16.97 -14.11 8.92
N HIS A 105 16.20 -14.71 9.83
CA HIS A 105 14.74 -14.65 9.76
C HIS A 105 14.31 -13.31 10.36
N GLN A 106 14.00 -12.33 9.52
CA GLN A 106 13.39 -11.09 9.99
C GLN A 106 12.06 -10.90 9.27
N ASP A 107 11.02 -10.69 10.07
CA ASP A 107 9.73 -10.26 9.55
C ASP A 107 9.88 -8.92 8.82
N ILE A 108 9.18 -8.78 7.71
CA ILE A 108 9.17 -7.56 6.92
C ILE A 108 8.09 -6.64 7.52
N PRO A 109 8.45 -5.45 8.05
CA PRO A 109 7.45 -4.50 8.51
C PRO A 109 6.68 -3.92 7.31
N VAL A 110 5.36 -3.95 7.40
CA VAL A 110 4.46 -3.50 6.35
C VAL A 110 3.44 -2.49 6.86
N LEU A 111 3.00 -1.62 5.95
CA LEU A 111 1.78 -0.83 6.09
C LEU A 111 0.65 -1.55 5.33
N VAL A 112 -0.46 -1.79 6.01
CA VAL A 112 -1.69 -2.33 5.40
C VAL A 112 -2.66 -1.18 5.19
N GLY A 113 -2.87 -0.81 3.93
CA GLY A 113 -3.87 0.17 3.51
C GLY A 113 -5.19 -0.52 3.18
N ILE A 114 -6.29 -0.06 3.77
CA ILE A 114 -7.64 -0.60 3.53
C ILE A 114 -8.57 0.56 3.16
N ASN A 115 -9.24 0.49 2.01
CA ASN A 115 -10.23 1.48 1.57
C ASN A 115 -11.47 0.79 0.97
N ALA A 116 -12.37 1.56 0.38
CA ALA A 116 -13.59 1.06 -0.26
C ALA A 116 -13.34 0.18 -1.51
N GLN A 117 -12.13 0.14 -2.06
CA GLN A 117 -11.78 -0.66 -3.23
C GLN A 117 -11.15 -2.01 -2.86
N GLY A 118 -10.34 -2.05 -1.81
CA GLY A 118 -9.64 -3.27 -1.41
C GLY A 118 -8.56 -3.08 -0.35
N VAL A 119 -7.64 -4.03 -0.34
CA VAL A 119 -6.54 -4.15 0.63
C VAL A 119 -5.19 -4.06 -0.09
N TYR A 120 -4.28 -3.25 0.46
CA TYR A 120 -2.97 -2.95 -0.11
C TYR A 120 -1.89 -3.16 0.94
N VAL A 121 -0.90 -4.01 0.66
CA VAL A 121 0.23 -4.25 1.56
C VAL A 121 1.46 -3.55 0.98
N ILE A 122 2.06 -2.68 1.76
CA ILE A 122 3.18 -1.82 1.36
C ILE A 122 4.36 -2.11 2.26
N ASN A 123 5.54 -2.33 1.67
CA ASN A 123 6.78 -2.40 2.44
C ASN A 123 7.07 -1.01 3.03
N ASN A 124 7.06 -0.90 4.36
CA ASN A 124 7.17 0.39 5.03
C ASN A 124 8.57 1.01 4.85
N VAL A 125 9.62 0.17 4.77
CA VAL A 125 11.00 0.62 4.65
C VAL A 125 11.33 1.02 3.21
N LEU A 126 10.95 0.19 2.25
CA LEU A 126 11.26 0.40 0.84
C LEU A 126 10.26 1.33 0.14
N CYS A 127 9.13 1.65 0.79
CA CYS A 127 8.04 2.42 0.20
C CYS A 127 7.51 1.82 -1.12
N THR A 128 7.43 0.48 -1.18
CA THR A 128 6.98 -0.26 -2.37
C THR A 128 5.67 -1.01 -2.11
N LEU A 129 4.74 -0.98 -3.06
CA LEU A 129 3.53 -1.79 -3.01
C LEU A 129 3.90 -3.26 -3.25
N LEU A 130 3.63 -4.13 -2.27
CA LEU A 130 3.90 -5.56 -2.34
C LEU A 130 2.73 -6.32 -2.98
N VAL A 131 1.51 -6.02 -2.53
CA VAL A 131 0.30 -6.59 -3.11
C VAL A 131 -0.85 -5.57 -3.01
N GLY A 132 -1.70 -5.53 -4.03
CA GLY A 132 -2.96 -4.80 -4.02
C GLY A 132 -4.07 -5.72 -4.51
N LEU A 133 -5.09 -5.94 -3.69
CA LEU A 133 -6.17 -6.88 -3.95
C LEU A 133 -7.50 -6.15 -3.83
N ARG A 134 -8.32 -6.24 -4.86
CA ARG A 134 -9.71 -5.78 -4.79
C ARG A 134 -10.55 -6.80 -4.02
N TYR A 135 -11.68 -6.36 -3.45
CA TYR A 135 -12.53 -7.28 -2.67
C TYR A 135 -13.11 -8.45 -3.47
N GLU A 136 -13.20 -8.35 -4.80
CA GLU A 136 -13.61 -9.48 -5.66
C GLU A 136 -12.47 -10.45 -6.01
N GLU A 137 -11.23 -10.11 -5.67
CA GLU A 137 -10.05 -10.93 -5.94
C GLU A 137 -9.49 -11.62 -4.70
N LEU A 138 -10.08 -11.36 -3.52
CA LEU A 138 -9.59 -11.86 -2.24
C LEU A 138 -10.69 -12.48 -1.39
N SER A 139 -10.30 -13.46 -0.60
CA SER A 139 -10.99 -13.89 0.61
C SER A 139 -10.10 -13.55 1.80
N TRP A 140 -10.69 -13.20 2.95
CA TRP A 140 -9.92 -12.93 4.15
C TRP A 140 -10.45 -13.72 5.34
N ASP A 141 -9.58 -13.96 6.31
CA ASP A 141 -9.94 -14.54 7.59
C ASP A 141 -9.15 -13.87 8.72
N PHE A 142 -9.77 -13.75 9.88
CA PHE A 142 -9.16 -13.18 11.08
C PHE A 142 -8.90 -14.27 12.12
N ALA A 143 -7.65 -14.39 12.53
CA ALA A 143 -7.25 -15.30 13.61
C ALA A 143 -6.84 -14.52 14.85
N LYS A 144 -7.47 -14.88 15.98
CA LYS A 144 -7.01 -14.49 17.31
C LYS A 144 -5.62 -15.10 17.61
N PRO A 145 -4.86 -14.52 18.54
CA PRO A 145 -3.65 -15.16 19.06
C PRO A 145 -3.95 -16.58 19.53
N SER A 146 -3.08 -17.53 19.20
CA SER A 146 -3.19 -18.90 19.74
C SER A 146 -2.87 -18.95 21.23
N GLN A 147 -2.10 -17.98 21.73
CA GLN A 147 -1.77 -17.79 23.13
C GLN A 147 -2.07 -16.33 23.52
N GLU A 148 -3.29 -16.06 24.01
CA GLU A 148 -3.72 -14.70 24.36
C GLU A 148 -2.86 -14.04 25.45
N ASP A 149 -2.28 -14.83 26.35
CA ASP A 149 -1.40 -14.33 27.43
C ASP A 149 0.02 -13.99 26.95
N ASN A 150 0.39 -14.42 25.73
CA ASN A 150 1.71 -14.14 25.18
C ASN A 150 1.68 -12.86 24.33
N PRO A 151 2.33 -11.75 24.75
CA PRO A 151 2.30 -10.48 24.04
C PRO A 151 2.98 -10.52 22.66
N ASP A 152 3.82 -11.53 22.42
CA ASP A 152 4.50 -11.77 21.14
C ASP A 152 3.68 -12.69 20.21
N CYS A 153 2.62 -13.32 20.72
CA CYS A 153 1.67 -14.06 19.90
C CYS A 153 0.65 -13.08 19.31
N LEU A 154 0.97 -12.53 18.13
CA LEU A 154 0.12 -11.53 17.50
C LEU A 154 -1.12 -12.16 16.83
N PRO A 155 -2.27 -11.45 16.83
CA PRO A 155 -3.37 -11.81 15.95
C PRO A 155 -2.96 -11.63 14.48
N CYS A 156 -3.65 -12.34 13.60
CA CYS A 156 -3.33 -12.39 12.19
C CYS A 156 -4.53 -12.08 11.31
N LEU A 157 -4.26 -11.40 10.20
CA LEU A 157 -5.17 -11.31 9.06
C LEU A 157 -4.60 -12.19 7.94
N PHE A 158 -5.40 -13.13 7.45
CA PHE A 158 -5.08 -13.94 6.29
C PHE A 158 -5.74 -13.34 5.05
N LEU A 159 -4.99 -13.21 3.96
CA LEU A 159 -5.51 -12.80 2.66
C LEU A 159 -5.26 -13.92 1.65
N GLN A 160 -6.31 -14.58 1.21
CA GLN A 160 -6.25 -15.59 0.16
C GLN A 160 -6.62 -14.97 -1.18
N PHE A 161 -5.80 -15.19 -2.21
CA PHE A 161 -6.04 -14.66 -3.56
C PHE A 161 -5.49 -15.61 -4.61
N ARG A 162 -5.89 -15.41 -5.87
CA ARG A 162 -5.43 -16.21 -7.01
C ARG A 162 -4.39 -15.45 -7.83
N VAL A 163 -3.34 -16.14 -8.25
CA VAL A 163 -2.30 -15.61 -9.14
C VAL A 163 -2.08 -16.57 -10.31
N VAL A 164 -1.57 -16.05 -11.43
CA VAL A 164 -1.16 -16.90 -12.55
C VAL A 164 0.33 -17.19 -12.44
N GLU A 165 0.69 -18.46 -12.30
CA GLU A 165 2.07 -18.94 -12.30
C GLU A 165 2.23 -19.99 -13.39
N ASN A 166 3.20 -19.80 -14.28
CA ASN A 166 3.47 -20.71 -15.41
C ASN A 166 2.20 -21.03 -16.25
N GLY A 167 1.32 -20.04 -16.43
CA GLY A 167 0.07 -20.19 -17.18
C GLY A 167 -1.07 -20.88 -16.42
N THR A 168 -0.87 -21.24 -15.15
CA THR A 168 -1.87 -21.88 -14.30
C THR A 168 -2.32 -20.96 -13.16
N HIS A 169 -3.61 -20.97 -12.83
CA HIS A 169 -4.13 -20.22 -11.68
C HIS A 169 -3.83 -21.00 -10.39
N VAL A 170 -3.07 -20.37 -9.50
CA VAL A 170 -2.69 -20.93 -8.19
C VAL A 170 -3.24 -20.02 -7.09
N SER A 171 -3.76 -20.61 -6.02
CA SER A 171 -4.18 -19.85 -4.84
C SER A 171 -3.00 -19.63 -3.89
N LYS A 172 -2.86 -18.42 -3.39
CA LYS A 172 -1.85 -18.02 -2.39
C LYS A 172 -2.54 -17.42 -1.16
N ILE A 173 -1.90 -17.56 -0.01
CA ILE A 173 -2.38 -17.05 1.29
C ILE A 173 -1.29 -16.21 1.94
N LEU A 174 -1.55 -14.92 2.14
CA LEU A 174 -0.67 -13.99 2.85
C LEU A 174 -1.12 -13.84 4.29
N GLN A 175 -0.24 -14.19 5.22
CA GLN A 175 -0.45 -13.97 6.64
C GLN A 175 0.19 -12.65 7.07
N ILE A 176 -0.61 -11.79 7.69
CA ILE A 176 -0.17 -10.51 8.22
C ILE A 176 -0.36 -10.53 9.73
N PHE A 177 0.74 -10.45 10.47
CA PHE A 177 0.72 -10.36 11.93
C PHE A 177 0.54 -8.89 12.35
N SER A 178 -0.43 -8.61 13.20
CA SER A 178 -0.66 -7.25 13.69
C SER A 178 -1.53 -7.22 14.94
N LYS A 179 -1.13 -6.38 15.91
CA LYS A 179 -2.00 -6.02 17.06
C LYS A 179 -3.30 -5.32 16.62
N GLN A 180 -3.34 -4.82 15.39
CA GLN A 180 -4.46 -4.09 14.80
C GLN A 180 -5.35 -4.97 13.90
N ALA A 181 -5.07 -6.28 13.79
CA ALA A 181 -5.79 -7.18 12.87
C ALA A 181 -7.31 -7.21 13.10
N VAL A 182 -7.79 -7.08 14.35
CA VAL A 182 -9.23 -6.97 14.66
C VAL A 182 -9.85 -5.74 14.00
N MET A 183 -9.16 -4.60 13.98
CA MET A 183 -9.65 -3.38 13.34
C MET A 183 -9.61 -3.50 11.81
N MET A 184 -8.61 -4.19 11.27
CA MET A 184 -8.53 -4.49 9.84
C MET A 184 -9.73 -5.34 9.39
N ASP A 185 -10.01 -6.42 10.11
CA ASP A 185 -11.13 -7.33 9.85
C ASP A 185 -12.48 -6.60 9.89
N ALA A 186 -12.73 -5.83 10.95
CA ALA A 186 -13.95 -5.04 11.07
C ALA A 186 -14.12 -4.03 9.92
N LEU A 187 -13.03 -3.39 9.49
CA LEU A 187 -13.06 -2.42 8.40
C LEU A 187 -13.32 -3.09 7.04
N ILE A 188 -12.67 -4.23 6.76
CA ILE A 188 -12.91 -5.01 5.54
C ILE A 188 -14.36 -5.48 5.51
N THR A 189 -14.85 -6.03 6.62
CA THR A 189 -16.24 -6.49 6.75
C THR A 189 -17.21 -5.37 6.42
N GLY A 190 -17.04 -4.19 7.01
CA GLY A 190 -17.89 -3.03 6.74
C GLY A 190 -17.90 -2.61 5.27
N PHE A 191 -16.74 -2.58 4.60
CA PHE A 191 -16.68 -2.25 3.17
C PHE A 191 -17.33 -3.33 2.29
N VAL A 192 -17.12 -4.60 2.59
CA VAL A 192 -17.70 -5.70 1.82
C VAL A 192 -19.21 -5.77 2.00
N GLU A 193 -19.74 -5.52 3.20
CA GLU A 193 -21.18 -5.42 3.45
C GLU A 193 -21.82 -4.27 2.67
N ASP A 194 -21.20 -3.08 2.68
CA ASP A 194 -21.67 -1.92 1.90
C ASP A 194 -21.66 -2.21 0.39
N LEU A 195 -20.63 -2.91 -0.11
CA LEU A 195 -20.57 -3.35 -1.52
C LEU A 195 -21.68 -4.34 -1.86
N LYS A 196 -21.94 -5.32 -1.00
CA LYS A 196 -23.05 -6.28 -1.17
C LYS A 196 -24.40 -5.58 -1.20
N GLN A 197 -24.64 -4.62 -0.32
CA GLN A 197 -25.88 -3.84 -0.29
C GLN A 197 -26.07 -3.01 -1.57
N LYS A 198 -25.00 -2.36 -2.05
CA LYS A 198 -25.04 -1.60 -3.31
C LYS A 198 -25.35 -2.47 -4.51
N LEU A 199 -24.77 -3.68 -4.59
CA LEU A 199 -25.04 -4.64 -5.67
C LEU A 199 -26.47 -5.19 -5.62
N ALA A 200 -26.99 -5.48 -4.43
CA ALA A 200 -28.38 -5.91 -4.26
C ALA A 200 -29.37 -4.80 -4.68
N SER A 201 -29.04 -3.54 -4.40
CA SER A 201 -29.88 -2.38 -4.73
C SER A 201 -29.94 -2.08 -6.23
N THR A 202 -28.92 -2.46 -7.00
CA THR A 202 -28.86 -2.27 -8.46
C THR A 202 -29.50 -3.41 -9.27
N GLY A 203 -30.07 -4.43 -8.62
CA GLY A 203 -30.82 -5.50 -9.28
C GLY A 203 -29.97 -6.45 -10.14
N VAL A 204 -28.66 -6.52 -9.89
CA VAL A 204 -27.77 -7.46 -10.57
C VAL A 204 -27.65 -8.73 -9.70
N ASP A 205 -28.43 -9.76 -10.04
CA ASP A 205 -28.46 -11.08 -9.39
C ASP A 205 -27.18 -11.92 -9.66
N ASN A 206 -25.99 -11.37 -9.38
CA ASN A 206 -24.70 -12.10 -9.37
C ASN A 206 -24.13 -12.23 -7.94
N SER A 207 -24.93 -11.93 -6.92
CA SER A 207 -24.52 -11.78 -5.52
C SER A 207 -24.01 -13.07 -4.86
N THR A 208 -24.28 -14.24 -5.43
CA THR A 208 -23.98 -15.53 -4.78
C THR A 208 -22.58 -16.07 -5.04
N GLN A 209 -21.84 -15.63 -6.07
CA GLN A 209 -20.55 -16.24 -6.43
C GLN A 209 -19.29 -15.43 -6.07
N ILE A 210 -19.42 -14.16 -5.67
CA ILE A 210 -18.25 -13.27 -5.50
C ILE A 210 -17.68 -13.31 -4.07
N PHE A 211 -18.49 -13.72 -3.08
CA PHE A 211 -18.13 -13.60 -1.66
C PHE A 211 -18.48 -14.85 -0.84
N GLU A 212 -18.33 -16.05 -1.41
CA GLU A 212 -18.41 -17.28 -0.62
C GLU A 212 -17.27 -17.27 0.40
N ASN A 213 -17.63 -16.80 1.59
CA ASN A 213 -16.84 -16.94 2.79
C ASN A 213 -16.83 -18.44 3.09
N ASN A 214 -15.77 -19.14 2.68
CA ASN A 214 -15.53 -20.54 3.05
C ASN A 214 -15.12 -20.67 4.54
N GLY A 215 -15.76 -19.86 5.40
CA GLY A 215 -15.84 -20.11 6.83
C GLY A 215 -16.81 -21.27 7.04
N ASP A 216 -16.32 -22.48 6.77
CA ASP A 216 -16.98 -23.72 7.15
C ASP A 216 -17.27 -23.62 8.66
N THR A 217 -18.54 -23.67 9.05
CA THR A 217 -19.05 -23.54 10.44
C THR A 217 -18.58 -24.66 11.38
N ASN A 218 -17.59 -25.45 10.94
CA ASN A 218 -17.00 -26.59 11.63
C ASN A 218 -15.53 -26.37 12.06
N GLY A 219 -15.07 -25.12 12.22
CA GLY A 219 -13.82 -24.84 12.93
C GLY A 219 -12.56 -25.39 12.25
N ARG A 220 -12.56 -25.55 10.92
CA ARG A 220 -11.34 -25.86 10.17
C ARG A 220 -10.65 -24.56 9.80
N CYS A 221 -9.62 -24.21 10.57
CA CYS A 221 -8.63 -23.19 10.21
C CYS A 221 -8.18 -23.42 8.76
N ILE A 222 -8.06 -22.35 7.97
CA ILE A 222 -7.50 -22.41 6.61
C ILE A 222 -6.14 -23.13 6.69
N GLY A 223 -6.09 -24.34 6.15
CA GLY A 223 -5.05 -25.32 6.43
C GLY A 223 -3.67 -25.01 5.83
N GLN A 224 -2.66 -25.43 6.60
CA GLN A 224 -1.27 -25.80 6.27
C GLN A 224 -0.54 -25.14 5.08
N MET A 225 0.41 -24.28 5.48
CA MET A 225 1.73 -23.92 4.91
C MET A 225 2.09 -24.40 3.49
N GLY A 226 2.22 -23.41 2.60
CA GLY A 226 3.11 -23.45 1.44
C GLY A 226 4.02 -22.21 1.47
N SER A 227 5.34 -22.43 1.47
CA SER A 227 6.35 -21.36 1.52
C SER A 227 6.32 -20.48 0.27
N TRP A 228 6.51 -19.18 0.48
CA TRP A 228 6.49 -18.15 -0.55
C TRP A 228 7.76 -18.15 -1.43
N SER A 229 7.57 -17.73 -2.69
CA SER A 229 8.63 -17.42 -3.65
C SER A 229 8.11 -16.41 -4.66
N PHE A 230 8.73 -15.22 -4.73
CA PHE A 230 8.50 -14.23 -5.79
C PHE A 230 9.65 -14.29 -6.80
N SER A 231 9.37 -14.58 -8.07
CA SER A 231 10.35 -14.36 -9.14
C SER A 231 10.26 -12.91 -9.58
N TYR A 232 11.37 -12.19 -9.52
CA TYR A 232 11.56 -10.92 -10.23
C TYR A 232 11.85 -11.19 -11.70
#